data_AF-A0A852JX05-F1
#
_entry.id   AF-A0A852JX05-F1
#
_cell.length_a   1.000
_cell.length_b   1.000
_cell.length_c   1.000
_cell.angle_alpha   90.00
_cell.angle_beta   90.00
_cell.angle_gamma   90.00
#
_symmetry.space_group_name_H-M   'P 1'
#
loop_
_entity.id
_entity.type
_entity.pdbx_description
1 polymer ?
#
loop_
_entity_poly.entity_id
_entity_poly.type
_entity_poly.pdbx_seq_one_letter_code
_entity_poly.pdbx_strand_id
1 'polypeptide(L)'
;GCRWSERGPGPAFEADRVSHLVTWQDGRCSPTFLSSLPLPQSHVSLATGFGCATVFWYSKNSPDFLKAYDAAGTIQDYVVAMLCDLKKPLMSVQNAASWGYFNCRNKSWNTDIFIRDSIPSCSLPFCGGVGWTSAATIFSSRYERVTEICILLTELNFLNISTSAQLTISMPLGFQPPEAPDPSSAVTYFPYFNGDYLAVAASLNGGNVLATFVGMVAQWAQELG
;
A
#
# COMPACT_ATOMS: atom_id res chain seq x y z
N GLY A 1 -7.76 19.63 10.22
CA GLY A 1 -7.96 18.18 10.05
C GLY A 1 -9.21 18.00 9.24
N CYS A 2 -9.27 16.92 8.45
CA CYS A 2 -10.38 16.70 7.54
C CYS A 2 -11.73 16.70 8.28
N ARG A 3 -12.78 17.17 7.61
CA ARG A 3 -14.11 17.30 8.21
C ARG A 3 -15.21 16.94 7.23
N TRP A 4 -16.28 16.38 7.77
CA TRP A 4 -17.55 16.27 7.08
C TRP A 4 -18.31 17.60 7.18
N SER A 5 -18.80 18.10 6.06
CA SER A 5 -19.65 19.29 5.98
C SER A 5 -20.97 18.97 5.28
N GLU A 6 -22.07 19.57 5.73
CA GLU A 6 -23.40 19.39 5.12
C GLU A 6 -23.65 20.41 3.99
N ARG A 7 -22.60 20.79 3.24
CA ARG A 7 -22.74 21.79 2.17
C ARG A 7 -23.24 21.15 0.88
N GLY A 8 -24.48 21.43 0.49
CA GLY A 8 -25.06 21.04 -0.79
C GLY A 8 -26.05 19.86 -0.69
N PRO A 9 -26.26 19.07 -1.76
CA PRO A 9 -27.30 18.02 -1.80
C PRO A 9 -26.99 16.77 -0.94
N GLY A 10 -25.90 16.78 -0.17
CA GLY A 10 -25.52 15.67 0.70
C GLY A 10 -24.23 15.95 1.50
N PRO A 11 -23.82 15.02 2.37
CA PRO A 11 -22.58 15.13 3.14
C PRO A 11 -21.36 15.14 2.21
N ALA A 12 -20.51 16.16 2.37
CA ALA A 12 -19.27 16.33 1.63
C ALA A 12 -18.07 16.21 2.58
N PHE A 13 -17.03 15.51 2.16
CA PHE A 13 -15.79 15.42 2.92
C PHE A 13 -14.78 16.45 2.43
N GLU A 14 -14.37 17.36 3.31
CA GLU A 14 -13.33 18.35 3.05
C GLU A 14 -12.01 17.84 3.64
N ALA A 15 -11.10 17.45 2.76
CA ALA A 15 -9.73 17.12 3.15
C ALA A 15 -8.98 18.39 3.56
N ASP A 16 -8.34 18.38 4.74
CA ASP A 16 -7.57 19.51 5.26
C ASP A 16 -6.24 19.03 5.83
N ARG A 17 -5.14 19.67 5.42
CA ARG A 17 -3.74 19.35 5.80
C ARG A 17 -3.30 17.92 5.48
N VAL A 18 -3.73 17.41 4.33
CA VAL A 18 -3.19 16.18 3.75
C VAL A 18 -2.21 16.51 2.63
N SER A 19 -1.16 15.70 2.49
CA SER A 19 -0.26 15.85 1.35
C SER A 19 -0.94 15.44 0.05
N HIS A 20 -0.34 15.80 -1.10
CA HIS A 20 -0.64 15.09 -2.33
C HIS A 20 -0.32 13.60 -2.18
N LEU A 21 -1.16 12.76 -2.80
CA LEU A 21 -0.96 11.31 -2.80
C LEU A 21 0.32 10.96 -3.56
N VAL A 22 1.28 10.35 -2.87
CA VAL A 22 2.42 9.68 -3.51
C VAL A 22 1.95 8.29 -3.92
N THR A 23 1.92 8.02 -5.22
CA THR A 23 1.39 6.77 -5.74
C THR A 23 2.48 5.69 -5.80
N TRP A 24 2.06 4.44 -5.96
CA TRP A 24 2.94 3.30 -6.17
C TRP A 24 3.79 3.41 -7.47
N GLN A 25 3.42 4.31 -8.38
CA GLN A 25 4.18 4.61 -9.61
C GLN A 25 5.27 5.67 -9.39
N ASP A 26 5.35 6.26 -8.20
CA ASP A 26 6.35 7.27 -7.91
C ASP A 26 7.76 6.69 -8.00
N GLY A 27 8.58 7.29 -8.85
CA GLY A 27 9.94 6.83 -9.16
C GLY A 27 11.05 7.62 -8.49
N ARG A 28 10.76 8.47 -7.48
CA ARG A 28 11.75 9.39 -6.90
C ARG A 28 12.95 8.69 -6.25
N CYS A 29 12.73 7.48 -5.73
CA CYS A 29 13.77 6.69 -5.09
C CYS A 29 14.53 5.93 -6.19
N SER A 30 15.72 6.41 -6.53
CA SER A 30 16.59 5.72 -7.48
C SER A 30 17.09 4.38 -6.91
N PRO A 31 17.53 3.42 -7.75
CA PRO A 31 18.13 2.17 -7.26
C PRO A 31 19.31 2.42 -6.31
N THR A 32 20.18 3.39 -6.62
CA THR A 32 21.29 3.80 -5.74
C THR A 32 20.79 4.31 -4.39
N PHE A 33 19.71 5.10 -4.39
CA PHE A 33 19.10 5.58 -3.16
C PHE A 33 18.55 4.41 -2.33
N LEU A 34 17.78 3.51 -2.94
CA LEU A 34 17.22 2.33 -2.26
C LEU A 34 18.31 1.44 -1.65
N SER A 35 19.39 1.16 -2.39
CA SER A 35 20.53 0.40 -1.91
C SER A 35 21.32 1.11 -0.79
N SER A 36 21.17 2.42 -0.63
CA SER A 36 21.79 3.18 0.45
C SER A 36 21.00 3.16 1.76
N LEU A 37 19.75 2.68 1.73
CA LEU A 37 18.90 2.64 2.91
C LEU A 37 19.28 1.47 3.83
N PRO A 38 19.02 1.58 5.14
CA PRO A 38 19.26 0.48 6.05
C PRO A 38 18.43 -0.74 5.67
N LEU A 39 19.03 -1.93 5.78
CA LEU A 39 18.35 -3.18 5.47
C LEU A 39 17.23 -3.46 6.48
N PRO A 40 15.96 -3.57 6.04
CA PRO A 40 14.86 -3.96 6.91
C PRO A 40 14.91 -5.44 7.25
N GLN A 41 14.28 -5.82 8.38
CA GLN A 41 13.91 -7.21 8.60
C GLN A 41 12.55 -7.43 7.95
N SER A 42 12.54 -7.65 6.63
CA SER A 42 11.34 -7.93 5.87
C SER A 42 11.69 -8.89 4.73
N HIS A 43 10.75 -9.78 4.40
CA HIS A 43 10.89 -10.69 3.27
C HIS A 43 10.52 -10.02 1.93
N VAL A 44 9.97 -8.80 1.98
CA VAL A 44 9.57 -8.04 0.80
C VAL A 44 10.72 -7.14 0.36
N SER A 45 11.13 -7.28 -0.90
CA SER A 45 12.12 -6.39 -1.52
C SER A 45 11.63 -4.95 -1.54
N LEU A 46 12.45 -4.01 -1.07
CA LEU A 46 12.11 -2.59 -1.05
C LEU A 46 12.01 -2.03 -2.47
N ALA A 47 10.91 -1.35 -2.78
CA ALA A 47 10.68 -0.70 -4.07
C ALA A 47 10.48 0.81 -3.92
N THR A 48 10.66 1.54 -5.02
CA THR A 48 10.58 3.02 -5.04
C THR A 48 9.20 3.56 -4.64
N GLY A 49 8.13 2.87 -5.04
CA GLY A 49 6.75 3.22 -4.71
C GLY A 49 6.30 2.84 -3.30
N PHE A 50 7.19 2.33 -2.44
CA PHE A 50 6.84 1.97 -1.07
C PHE A 50 6.82 3.18 -0.14
N GLY A 51 5.91 3.14 0.84
CA GLY A 51 5.70 4.23 1.79
C GLY A 51 6.96 4.60 2.56
N CYS A 52 7.69 3.63 3.14
CA CYS A 52 8.91 3.94 3.88
C CYS A 52 10.03 4.47 2.97
N ALA A 53 10.17 3.96 1.74
CA ALA A 53 11.16 4.50 0.80
C ALA A 53 10.92 6.00 0.56
N THR A 54 9.65 6.39 0.38
CA THR A 54 9.24 7.79 0.25
C THR A 54 9.52 8.59 1.52
N VAL A 55 9.23 8.06 2.71
CA VAL A 55 9.53 8.71 4.00
C VAL A 55 11.04 8.95 4.15
N PHE A 56 11.87 7.93 3.88
CA PHE A 56 13.33 8.08 3.89
C PHE A 56 13.80 9.13 2.91
N TRP A 57 13.21 9.15 1.71
CA TRP A 57 13.55 10.14 0.68
C TRP A 57 13.27 11.56 1.17
N TYR A 58 12.08 11.81 1.73
CA TYR A 58 11.74 13.12 2.29
C TYR A 58 12.61 13.47 3.48
N SER A 59 12.88 12.53 4.38
CA SER A 59 13.75 12.78 5.54
C SER A 59 15.16 13.27 5.13
N LYS A 60 15.69 12.78 4.00
CA LYS A 60 17.03 13.14 3.51
C LYS A 60 17.03 14.37 2.59
N ASN A 61 16.00 14.55 1.77
CA ASN A 61 15.99 15.58 0.71
C ASN A 61 15.10 16.79 1.02
N SER A 62 14.07 16.63 1.86
CA SER A 62 13.14 17.70 2.22
C SER A 62 12.50 17.44 3.59
N PRO A 63 13.28 17.51 4.69
CA PRO A 63 12.81 17.13 6.02
C PRO A 63 11.67 18.02 6.54
N ASP A 64 11.61 19.28 6.12
CA ASP A 64 10.54 20.21 6.51
C ASP A 64 9.17 19.79 5.98
N PHE A 65 9.12 19.03 4.88
CA PHE A 65 7.87 18.45 4.38
C PHE A 65 7.23 17.54 5.42
N LEU A 66 8.00 16.63 6.06
CA LEU A 66 7.46 15.68 7.03
C LEU A 66 6.98 16.36 8.32
N LYS A 67 7.57 17.50 8.70
CA LYS A 67 7.20 18.24 9.91
C LYS A 67 5.77 18.78 9.88
N ALA A 68 5.19 18.94 8.70
CA ALA A 68 3.81 19.40 8.53
C ALA A 68 2.76 18.34 8.87
N TYR A 69 3.16 17.07 9.05
CA TYR A 69 2.25 15.94 9.18
C TYR A 69 2.51 15.13 10.46
N ASP A 70 1.45 14.58 11.04
CA ASP A 70 1.47 13.84 12.31
C ASP A 70 1.01 12.38 12.19
N ALA A 71 0.77 11.94 10.96
CA ALA A 71 0.45 10.57 10.59
C ALA A 71 0.76 10.31 9.11
N ALA A 72 0.96 9.04 8.78
CA ALA A 72 1.10 8.57 7.41
C ALA A 72 0.29 7.27 7.24
N GLY A 73 -0.12 6.96 6.01
CA GLY A 73 -0.95 5.80 5.71
C GLY A 73 -1.13 5.61 4.20
N THR A 74 -1.70 4.49 3.79
CA THR A 74 -2.12 4.30 2.40
C THR A 74 -3.42 5.06 2.12
N ILE A 75 -3.80 5.14 0.84
CA ILE A 75 -5.12 5.65 0.46
C ILE A 75 -6.26 4.85 1.09
N GLN A 76 -6.09 3.54 1.29
CA GLN A 76 -7.10 2.70 1.93
C GLN A 76 -7.27 3.10 3.40
N ASP A 77 -6.17 3.28 4.12
CA ASP A 77 -6.20 3.67 5.54
C ASP A 77 -6.76 5.09 5.71
N TYR A 78 -6.52 5.98 4.75
CA TYR A 78 -7.12 7.31 4.71
C TYR A 78 -8.64 7.24 4.51
N VAL A 79 -9.13 6.44 3.57
CA VAL A 79 -10.57 6.25 3.33
C VAL A 79 -11.25 5.65 4.56
N VAL A 80 -10.63 4.67 5.21
CA VAL A 80 -11.13 4.09 6.47
C VAL A 80 -11.20 5.15 7.56
N ALA A 81 -10.13 5.94 7.75
CA ALA A 81 -10.11 7.01 8.74
C ALA A 81 -11.20 8.05 8.49
N MET A 82 -11.41 8.43 7.23
CA MET A 82 -12.48 9.33 6.80
C MET A 82 -13.87 8.77 7.11
N LEU A 83 -14.16 7.53 6.72
CA LEU A 83 -15.48 6.90 6.88
C LEU A 83 -15.83 6.63 8.35
N CYS A 84 -14.81 6.33 9.16
CA CYS A 84 -14.97 5.99 10.57
C CYS A 84 -14.68 7.15 11.53
N ASP A 85 -14.47 8.37 11.00
CA ASP A 85 -14.12 9.58 11.76
C ASP A 85 -12.93 9.37 12.72
N LEU A 86 -11.90 8.65 12.26
CA LEU A 86 -10.70 8.37 13.05
C LEU A 86 -9.75 9.56 13.02
N LYS A 87 -9.19 9.90 14.18
CA LYS A 87 -8.18 10.97 14.30
C LYS A 87 -6.85 10.64 13.61
N LYS A 88 -6.52 9.35 13.48
CA LYS A 88 -5.31 8.86 12.81
C LYS A 88 -5.64 7.61 11.99
N PRO A 89 -4.97 7.41 10.84
CA PRO A 89 -5.14 6.20 10.04
C PRO A 89 -4.70 4.97 10.82
N LEU A 90 -5.48 3.88 10.66
CA LEU A 90 -5.15 2.55 11.17
C LEU A 90 -4.80 1.67 9.98
N MET A 91 -3.59 1.12 9.99
CA MET A 91 -3.07 0.32 8.88
C MET A 91 -3.22 -1.18 9.16
N SER A 92 -3.64 -1.92 8.13
CA SER A 92 -3.62 -3.38 8.16
C SER A 92 -2.21 -3.94 7.96
N VAL A 93 -1.98 -5.18 8.38
CA VAL A 93 -0.72 -5.87 8.12
C VAL A 93 -0.45 -6.08 6.62
N GLN A 94 -1.50 -6.17 5.81
CA GLN A 94 -1.43 -6.27 4.35
C GLN A 94 -0.86 -4.99 3.74
N ASN A 95 -1.40 -3.83 4.12
CA ASN A 95 -0.91 -2.55 3.63
C ASN A 95 0.50 -2.25 4.17
N ALA A 96 0.78 -2.63 5.42
CA ALA A 96 2.09 -2.44 6.03
C ALA A 96 3.19 -3.26 5.31
N ALA A 97 2.88 -4.45 4.80
CA ALA A 97 3.81 -5.24 3.98
C ALA A 97 4.29 -4.46 2.74
N SER A 98 3.40 -3.68 2.11
CA SER A 98 3.71 -2.82 0.95
C SER A 98 4.46 -1.51 1.31
N TRP A 99 4.92 -1.35 2.55
CA TRP A 99 5.77 -0.24 2.97
C TRP A 99 7.25 -0.60 3.06
N GLY A 100 7.61 -1.89 3.05
CA GLY A 100 9.00 -2.37 2.96
C GLY A 100 9.79 -2.46 4.27
N TYR A 101 9.33 -1.83 5.36
CA TYR A 101 9.98 -1.91 6.69
C TYR A 101 9.06 -2.54 7.74
N PHE A 102 8.14 -3.37 7.29
CA PHE A 102 7.26 -4.15 8.15
C PHE A 102 7.65 -5.63 8.08
N ASN A 103 7.83 -6.23 9.26
CA ASN A 103 8.08 -7.66 9.38
C ASN A 103 6.72 -8.38 9.47
N CYS A 104 6.38 -9.12 8.42
CA CYS A 104 5.06 -9.79 8.34
C CYS A 104 4.94 -11.00 9.25
N ARG A 105 6.06 -11.63 9.65
CA ARG A 105 6.07 -12.81 10.53
C ARG A 105 5.72 -12.44 11.96
N ASN A 106 6.40 -11.43 12.52
CA ASN A 106 6.15 -10.95 13.88
C ASN A 106 5.12 -9.80 13.95
N LYS A 107 4.70 -9.29 12.79
CA LYS A 107 3.68 -8.23 12.62
C LYS A 107 4.08 -6.92 13.31
N SER A 108 5.35 -6.54 13.18
CA SER A 108 5.88 -5.29 13.74
C SER A 108 6.67 -4.49 12.71
N TRP A 109 6.63 -3.17 12.84
CA TRP A 109 7.55 -2.27 12.13
C TRP A 109 8.99 -2.44 12.61
N ASN A 110 9.96 -2.24 11.73
CA ASN A 110 11.38 -2.16 12.08
C ASN A 110 11.71 -0.81 12.77
N THR A 111 11.07 -0.50 13.89
CA THR A 111 11.12 0.81 14.57
C THR A 111 12.53 1.25 14.93
N ASP A 112 13.42 0.31 15.27
CA ASP A 112 14.81 0.61 15.66
C ASP A 112 15.57 1.33 14.55
N ILE A 113 15.27 1.01 13.28
CA ILE A 113 15.87 1.67 12.11
C ILE A 113 15.46 3.14 12.05
N PHE A 114 14.19 3.44 12.30
CA PHE A 114 13.65 4.80 12.25
C PHE A 114 14.19 5.66 13.40
N ILE A 115 14.31 5.07 14.58
CA ILE A 115 14.87 5.74 15.77
C ILE A 115 16.34 6.09 15.52
N ARG A 116 17.14 5.13 15.04
CA ARG A 116 18.56 5.33 14.76
C ARG A 116 18.79 6.43 13.70
N ASP A 117 17.95 6.46 12.67
CA ASP A 117 18.05 7.41 11.57
C ASP A 117 17.34 8.75 11.87
N SER A 118 16.88 8.96 13.12
CA SER A 118 16.20 10.18 13.58
C SER A 118 14.96 10.57 12.78
N ILE A 119 14.24 9.59 12.24
CA ILE A 119 12.99 9.80 11.51
C ILE A 119 11.83 9.92 12.51
N PRO A 120 10.95 10.93 12.38
CA PRO A 120 9.83 11.10 13.30
C PRO A 120 8.95 9.86 13.40
N SER A 121 8.58 9.47 14.61
CA SER A 121 7.74 8.29 14.87
C SER A 121 6.35 8.39 14.25
N CYS A 122 5.84 9.61 14.02
CA CYS A 122 4.59 9.85 13.29
C CYS A 122 4.63 9.43 11.82
N SER A 123 5.82 9.18 11.27
CA SER A 123 6.01 8.74 9.88
C SER A 123 5.67 7.26 9.69
N LEU A 124 5.58 6.50 10.80
CA LEU A 124 5.10 5.12 10.77
C LEU A 124 3.61 5.07 11.15
N PRO A 125 2.76 4.47 10.29
CA PRO A 125 1.37 4.20 10.59
C PRO A 125 1.22 3.30 11.82
N PHE A 126 0.20 3.54 12.62
CA PHE A 126 -0.17 2.59 13.65
C PHE A 126 -0.76 1.35 12.98
N CYS A 127 -0.14 0.18 13.21
CA CYS A 127 -0.68 -1.09 12.76
C CYS A 127 -1.60 -1.68 13.82
N GLY A 128 -2.84 -2.02 13.43
CA GLY A 128 -3.72 -2.81 14.28
C GLY A 128 -3.18 -4.23 14.48
N GLY A 129 -3.45 -4.82 15.65
CA GLY A 129 -3.03 -6.20 15.95
C GLY A 129 -3.69 -7.25 15.05
N VAL A 130 -3.23 -8.49 15.13
CA VAL A 130 -3.78 -9.62 14.35
C VAL A 130 -5.29 -9.73 14.58
N GLY A 131 -6.09 -9.69 13.51
CA GLY A 131 -7.56 -9.65 13.58
C GLY A 131 -8.16 -8.26 13.36
N TRP A 132 -7.35 -7.20 13.38
CA TRP A 132 -7.73 -5.87 12.90
C TRP A 132 -7.51 -5.79 11.40
N THR A 133 -8.49 -6.31 10.68
CA THR A 133 -8.71 -5.93 9.29
C THR A 133 -9.14 -4.47 9.30
N SER A 134 -8.29 -3.56 8.82
CA SER A 134 -8.64 -2.13 8.77
C SER A 134 -9.90 -1.87 7.91
N ALA A 135 -10.42 -2.87 7.20
CA ALA A 135 -11.71 -2.82 6.53
C ALA A 135 -12.83 -3.68 7.15
N ALA A 136 -12.57 -4.75 7.92
CA ALA A 136 -13.63 -5.74 8.23
C ALA A 136 -14.28 -5.63 9.62
N THR A 137 -13.73 -4.85 10.57
CA THR A 137 -14.26 -4.83 11.96
C THR A 137 -14.72 -3.45 12.46
N ILE A 138 -14.67 -2.38 11.67
CA ILE A 138 -15.09 -1.02 12.13
C ILE A 138 -16.51 -0.66 11.65
N PHE A 139 -17.45 -1.61 11.64
CA PHE A 139 -18.87 -1.30 11.40
C PHE A 139 -19.87 -2.15 12.20
N SER A 140 -19.43 -2.80 13.28
CA SER A 140 -20.37 -3.43 14.22
C SER A 140 -20.79 -2.42 15.29
N SER A 141 -21.78 -1.56 14.97
CA SER A 141 -22.81 -1.06 15.92
C SER A 141 -23.65 0.12 15.43
N ARG A 142 -23.45 0.67 14.22
CA ARG A 142 -24.32 1.78 13.74
C ARG A 142 -24.80 1.74 12.29
N TYR A 143 -24.19 0.96 11.39
CA TYR A 143 -24.71 0.80 10.04
C TYR A 143 -24.62 -0.66 9.61
N GLU A 144 -25.78 -1.25 9.30
CA GLU A 144 -25.86 -2.58 8.71
C GLU A 144 -25.10 -2.61 7.38
N ARG A 145 -24.14 -3.53 7.28
CA ARG A 145 -23.38 -3.90 6.08
C ARG A 145 -22.53 -2.79 5.48
N VAL A 146 -21.31 -2.65 5.99
CA VAL A 146 -20.24 -2.01 5.23
C VAL A 146 -19.46 -3.08 4.49
N THR A 147 -19.62 -3.02 3.18
CA THR A 147 -19.00 -3.90 2.20
C THR A 147 -17.49 -3.84 2.33
N GLU A 148 -16.88 -5.01 2.34
CA GLU A 148 -15.46 -5.19 2.14
C GLU A 148 -14.99 -4.39 0.92
N ILE A 149 -14.18 -3.35 1.13
CA ILE A 149 -13.17 -2.97 0.13
C ILE A 149 -11.92 -3.82 0.41
N CYS A 150 -12.16 -5.10 0.49
CA CYS A 150 -11.20 -6.14 0.17
C CYS A 150 -11.84 -6.81 -1.04
N ILE A 151 -11.08 -7.05 -2.10
CA ILE A 151 -11.54 -8.06 -3.05
C ILE A 151 -11.67 -9.32 -2.19
N LEU A 152 -12.91 -9.73 -1.93
CA LEU A 152 -13.33 -10.95 -1.26
C LEU A 152 -12.72 -12.13 -2.01
N LEU A 153 -11.44 -12.38 -1.80
CA LEU A 153 -10.70 -13.49 -2.40
C LEU A 153 -10.76 -14.70 -1.46
N THR A 154 -11.96 -15.04 -1.04
CA THR A 154 -12.21 -16.35 -0.46
C THR A 154 -12.05 -17.37 -1.60
N GLU A 155 -10.93 -18.11 -1.59
CA GLU A 155 -10.72 -19.39 -2.28
C GLU A 155 -10.29 -19.43 -3.76
N LEU A 156 -9.76 -18.37 -4.40
CA LEU A 156 -9.39 -18.48 -5.83
C LEU A 156 -8.09 -17.80 -6.24
N ASN A 157 -7.31 -18.53 -7.03
CA ASN A 157 -6.26 -17.97 -7.87
C ASN A 157 -6.89 -16.90 -8.78
N PHE A 158 -6.42 -15.67 -8.68
CA PHE A 158 -7.04 -14.53 -9.35
C PHE A 158 -6.04 -13.82 -10.26
N LEU A 159 -6.49 -13.48 -11.46
CA LEU A 159 -5.78 -12.66 -12.42
C LEU A 159 -6.55 -11.34 -12.60
N ASN A 160 -5.97 -10.24 -12.11
CA ASN A 160 -6.43 -8.89 -12.40
C ASN A 160 -5.71 -8.38 -13.64
N ILE A 161 -6.46 -7.92 -14.66
CA ILE A 161 -5.89 -7.13 -15.76
C ILE A 161 -6.71 -5.85 -15.86
N SER A 162 -6.05 -4.72 -15.65
CA SER A 162 -6.59 -3.38 -15.79
C SER A 162 -5.52 -2.52 -16.47
N THR A 163 -5.17 -1.33 -15.99
CA THR A 163 -4.00 -0.59 -16.50
C THR A 163 -2.72 -1.43 -16.41
N SER A 164 -2.53 -2.10 -15.27
CA SER A 164 -1.48 -3.08 -14.98
C SER A 164 -2.06 -4.49 -14.91
N ALA A 165 -1.24 -5.50 -14.60
CA ALA A 165 -1.72 -6.86 -14.36
C ALA A 165 -1.17 -7.42 -13.03
N GLN A 166 -1.95 -8.28 -12.38
CA GLN A 166 -1.55 -8.98 -11.16
C GLN A 166 -2.13 -10.39 -11.14
N LEU A 167 -1.28 -11.38 -10.88
CA LEU A 167 -1.67 -12.75 -10.58
C LEU A 167 -1.50 -12.99 -9.07
N THR A 168 -2.47 -13.63 -8.45
CA THR A 168 -2.48 -13.89 -7.01
C THR A 168 -2.94 -15.32 -6.73
N ILE A 169 -2.20 -16.03 -5.89
CA ILE A 169 -2.41 -17.43 -5.54
C ILE A 169 -2.40 -17.57 -4.02
N SER A 170 -3.32 -18.35 -3.47
CA SER A 170 -3.32 -18.66 -2.04
C SER A 170 -2.21 -19.66 -1.70
N MET A 171 -1.46 -19.38 -0.64
CA MET A 171 -0.42 -20.30 -0.17
C MET A 171 -1.00 -21.40 0.73
N PRO A 172 -0.40 -22.60 0.76
CA PRO A 172 -0.84 -23.66 1.66
C PRO A 172 -0.83 -23.24 3.13
N LEU A 173 -1.74 -23.81 3.92
CA LEU A 173 -1.83 -23.57 5.35
C LEU A 173 -0.47 -23.78 6.04
N GLY A 174 -0.07 -22.83 6.87
CA GLY A 174 1.21 -22.88 7.59
C GLY A 174 2.42 -22.44 6.77
N PHE A 175 2.25 -22.03 5.51
CA PHE A 175 3.31 -21.41 4.74
C PHE A 175 3.88 -20.19 5.47
N GLN A 176 5.19 -20.01 5.38
CA GLN A 176 5.88 -18.83 5.84
C GLN A 176 6.78 -18.29 4.72
N PRO A 177 6.75 -16.98 4.44
CA PRO A 177 7.60 -16.40 3.41
C PRO A 177 9.08 -16.52 3.80
N PRO A 178 10.05 -16.45 2.86
CA PRO A 178 11.48 -16.41 3.20
C PRO A 178 11.81 -15.37 4.28
N GLU A 179 12.93 -15.50 5.00
CA GLU A 179 13.31 -14.50 6.02
C GLU A 179 13.94 -13.24 5.41
N ALA A 180 14.64 -13.41 4.30
CA ALA A 180 15.32 -12.34 3.58
C ALA A 180 14.59 -12.04 2.26
N PRO A 181 14.65 -10.79 1.77
CA PRO A 181 14.08 -10.44 0.48
C PRO A 181 14.94 -11.03 -0.66
N ASP A 182 14.28 -11.46 -1.74
CA ASP A 182 14.93 -11.85 -2.99
C ASP A 182 14.54 -10.83 -4.08
N PRO A 183 15.44 -9.90 -4.44
CA PRO A 183 15.18 -8.91 -5.49
C PRO A 183 15.02 -9.52 -6.89
N SER A 184 15.48 -10.76 -7.10
CA SER A 184 15.38 -11.46 -8.39
C SER A 184 14.06 -12.24 -8.54
N SER A 185 13.33 -12.44 -7.45
CA SER A 185 12.05 -13.14 -7.47
C SER A 185 10.97 -12.30 -8.16
N ALA A 186 10.30 -12.90 -9.14
CA ALA A 186 9.11 -12.33 -9.77
C ALA A 186 7.86 -12.44 -8.87
N VAL A 187 7.95 -13.17 -7.75
CA VAL A 187 6.86 -13.44 -6.83
C VAL A 187 7.17 -12.80 -5.48
N THR A 188 6.20 -12.08 -4.95
CA THR A 188 6.22 -11.50 -3.61
C THR A 188 5.10 -12.09 -2.76
N TYR A 189 5.35 -12.31 -1.48
CA TYR A 189 4.36 -12.87 -0.57
C TYR A 189 3.74 -11.77 0.29
N PHE A 190 2.41 -11.76 0.42
CA PHE A 190 1.70 -10.79 1.26
C PHE A 190 0.88 -11.53 2.32
N PRO A 191 0.80 -11.02 3.56
CA PRO A 191 -0.03 -11.64 4.58
C PRO A 191 -1.50 -11.60 4.14
N TYR A 192 -2.26 -12.60 4.56
CA TYR A 192 -3.69 -12.75 4.31
C TYR A 192 -4.44 -13.01 5.61
N PHE A 193 -5.76 -13.16 5.52
CA PHE A 193 -6.59 -13.47 6.68
C PHE A 193 -6.12 -14.75 7.38
N ASN A 194 -6.39 -14.83 8.69
CA ASN A 194 -6.05 -15.98 9.54
C ASN A 194 -4.55 -16.33 9.61
N GLY A 195 -3.66 -15.42 9.19
CA GLY A 195 -2.22 -15.67 9.20
C GLY A 195 -1.71 -16.45 7.99
N ASP A 196 -2.57 -16.68 7.00
CA ASP A 196 -2.19 -17.22 5.71
C ASP A 196 -1.41 -16.19 4.88
N TYR A 197 -0.95 -16.60 3.70
CA TYR A 197 -0.22 -15.75 2.78
C TYR A 197 -0.73 -15.92 1.35
N LEU A 198 -0.59 -14.85 0.57
CA LEU A 198 -0.80 -14.86 -0.88
C LEU A 198 0.55 -14.74 -1.58
N ALA A 199 0.78 -15.54 -2.62
CA ALA A 199 1.82 -15.29 -3.62
C ALA A 199 1.27 -14.34 -4.67
N VAL A 200 1.99 -13.24 -4.92
CA VAL A 200 1.60 -12.18 -5.85
C VAL A 200 2.70 -11.98 -6.86
N ALA A 201 2.36 -12.10 -8.15
CA ALA A 201 3.18 -11.66 -9.26
C ALA A 201 2.51 -10.44 -9.90
N ALA A 202 3.14 -9.29 -9.81
CA ALA A 202 2.61 -8.03 -10.32
C ALA A 202 3.42 -7.54 -11.52
N SER A 203 2.72 -6.94 -12.50
CA SER A 203 3.29 -6.42 -13.73
C SER A 203 2.78 -5.00 -13.95
N LEU A 204 3.70 -4.07 -14.23
CA LEU A 204 3.38 -2.72 -14.69
C LEU A 204 2.72 -2.71 -16.08
N ASN A 205 2.83 -3.82 -16.79
CA ASN A 205 2.27 -4.06 -18.10
C ASN A 205 0.99 -4.88 -17.98
N GLY A 206 -0.13 -4.31 -18.41
CA GLY A 206 -1.41 -4.98 -18.54
C GLY A 206 -2.17 -4.39 -19.72
N GLY A 207 -3.34 -3.83 -19.44
CA GLY A 207 -4.17 -3.15 -20.43
C GLY A 207 -3.54 -1.88 -21.02
N ASN A 208 -2.55 -1.25 -20.36
CA ASN A 208 -1.81 -0.12 -20.93
C ASN A 208 -1.03 -0.49 -22.21
N VAL A 209 -0.38 -1.66 -22.23
CA VAL A 209 0.35 -2.16 -23.41
C VAL A 209 -0.65 -2.57 -24.49
N LEU A 210 -1.76 -3.22 -24.11
CA LEU A 210 -2.81 -3.58 -25.06
C LEU A 210 -3.46 -2.35 -25.70
N ALA A 211 -3.76 -1.32 -24.91
CA ALA A 211 -4.32 -0.06 -25.41
C ALA A 211 -3.37 0.63 -26.39
N THR A 212 -2.06 0.68 -26.08
CA THR A 212 -1.03 1.20 -26.98
C THR A 212 -0.99 0.43 -28.30
N PHE A 213 -1.00 -0.91 -28.23
CA PHE A 213 -0.98 -1.77 -29.40
C PHE A 213 -2.22 -1.56 -30.28
N VAL A 214 -3.42 -1.57 -29.70
CA VAL A 214 -4.68 -1.35 -30.43
C VAL A 214 -4.68 0.04 -31.07
N GLY A 215 -4.22 1.07 -30.35
CA GLY A 215 -4.09 2.43 -30.88
C GLY A 215 -3.18 2.49 -32.11
N MET A 216 -2.01 1.84 -32.04
CA MET A 216 -1.06 1.76 -33.16
C MET A 216 -1.66 1.05 -34.38
N VAL A 217 -2.33 -0.09 -34.20
CA VAL A 217 -2.97 -0.83 -35.30
C VAL A 217 -4.10 -0.02 -35.94
N ALA A 218 -4.93 0.64 -35.12
CA ALA A 218 -6.00 1.51 -35.61
C ALA A 218 -5.45 2.68 -36.43
N GLN A 219 -4.34 3.29 -35.99
CA GLN A 219 -3.67 4.35 -36.73
C GLN A 219 -3.15 3.85 -38.10
N TRP A 220 -2.46 2.71 -38.13
CA TRP A 220 -1.98 2.14 -39.40
C TRP A 220 -3.11 1.78 -40.36
N ALA A 221 -4.23 1.28 -39.86
CA ALA A 221 -5.39 0.99 -40.69
C ALA A 221 -5.98 2.24 -41.34
N GLN A 222 -5.86 3.42 -40.72
CA GLN A 222 -6.28 4.70 -41.30
C GLN A 222 -5.25 5.26 -42.30
N GLU A 223 -3.96 5.03 -42.08
CA GLU A 223 -2.88 5.56 -42.93
C GLU A 223 -2.63 4.71 -44.18
N LEU A 224 -2.88 3.39 -44.10
CA LEU A 224 -2.54 2.42 -45.15
C LEU A 224 -3.75 1.84 -45.90
N GLY A 225 -4.97 2.11 -45.44
CA GLY A 225 -6.24 1.69 -46.06
C GLY A 225 -6.97 2.84 -46.72
#